data_AF-A0A1C4X4U2-F1
#
_entry.id   AF-A0A1C4X4U2-F1
#
_cell.length_a   1.000
_cell.length_b   1.000
_cell.length_c   1.000
_cell.angle_alpha   90.00
_cell.angle_beta   90.00
_cell.angle_gamma   90.00
#
_symmetry.space_group_name_H-M   'P 1'
#
loop_
_entity.id
_entity.type
_entity.pdbx_description
1 polymer ?
#
loop_
_entity_poly.entity_id
_entity_poly.type
_entity_poly.pdbx_seq_one_letter_code
_entity_poly.pdbx_strand_id
1 'polypeptide(L)'
;MRKFFAGLAALQVLAVVAQFFLAASGAFATAPKDESFQPHRMLGSVVVLIAILVTIVAAVTRMPGRLIGMSGLVAGLAIVQFVIAAIAGALDDTGGSTTAGALVFGLHAVNGLAIVAVAVRIVRQARQLSGTTEPTRQVGQLPTPAEPTRQAP
;
A
#
# COMPACT_ATOMS: atom_id res chain seq x y z
N MET A 1 12.08 -11.07 -7.77
CA MET A 1 10.67 -10.63 -7.86
C MET A 1 10.08 -10.20 -6.52
N ARG A 2 10.13 -11.02 -5.44
CA ARG A 2 9.54 -10.65 -4.13
C ARG A 2 10.13 -9.36 -3.51
N LYS A 3 11.47 -9.22 -3.53
CA LYS A 3 12.16 -8.00 -3.10
C LYS A 3 11.76 -6.77 -3.92
N PHE A 4 11.58 -6.93 -5.23
CA PHE A 4 11.12 -5.86 -6.13
C PHE A 4 9.68 -5.43 -5.78
N PHE A 5 8.76 -6.38 -5.62
CA PHE A 5 7.40 -6.09 -5.18
C PHE A 5 7.36 -5.39 -3.82
N ALA A 6 8.17 -5.84 -2.85
CA ALA A 6 8.27 -5.19 -1.55
C ALA A 6 8.78 -3.74 -1.65
N GLY A 7 9.76 -3.49 -2.54
CA GLY A 7 10.25 -2.14 -2.83
C GLY A 7 9.17 -1.25 -3.46
N LEU A 8 8.42 -1.77 -4.43
CA LEU A 8 7.33 -1.05 -5.08
C LEU A 8 6.18 -0.74 -4.10
N ALA A 9 5.83 -1.69 -3.23
CA ALA A 9 4.85 -1.47 -2.17
C ALA A 9 5.34 -0.42 -1.15
N ALA A 10 6.65 -0.38 -0.85
CA ALA A 10 7.21 0.66 0.02
C ALA A 10 7.16 2.04 -0.64
N LEU A 11 7.46 2.12 -1.95
CA LEU A 11 7.30 3.34 -2.73
C LEU A 11 5.85 3.84 -2.71
N GLN A 12 4.86 2.94 -2.84
CA GLN A 12 3.44 3.30 -2.71
C GLN A 12 3.15 3.96 -1.35
N VAL A 13 3.65 3.38 -0.24
CA VAL A 13 3.47 3.97 1.10
C VAL A 13 4.09 5.36 1.16
N LEU A 14 5.32 5.53 0.67
CA LEU A 14 5.99 6.83 0.67
C LEU A 14 5.23 7.87 -0.15
N ALA A 15 4.72 7.49 -1.32
CA ALA A 15 3.92 8.37 -2.18
C ALA A 15 2.61 8.81 -1.48
N VAL A 16 1.93 7.90 -0.78
CA VAL A 16 0.72 8.22 0.00
C VAL A 16 1.06 9.08 1.21
N VAL A 17 2.17 8.86 1.90
CA VAL A 17 2.60 9.74 3.01
C VAL A 17 2.92 11.15 2.49
N ALA A 18 3.60 11.25 1.35
CA ALA A 18 3.84 12.53 0.69
C ALA A 18 2.53 13.22 0.27
N GLN A 19 1.50 12.47 -0.15
CA GLN A 19 0.17 13.01 -0.39
C GLN A 19 -0.44 13.70 0.83
N PHE A 20 -0.33 13.08 2.01
CA PHE A 20 -0.79 13.68 3.27
C PHE A 20 -0.02 14.94 3.62
N PHE A 21 1.30 14.93 3.45
CA PHE A 21 2.12 16.12 3.65
C PHE A 21 1.68 17.27 2.73
N LEU A 22 1.52 17.01 1.43
CA LEU A 22 1.07 18.02 0.47
C LEU A 22 -0.35 18.51 0.74
N ALA A 23 -1.25 17.64 1.20
CA ALA A 23 -2.60 18.04 1.61
C ALA A 23 -2.56 18.98 2.81
N ALA A 24 -1.76 18.66 3.83
CA ALA A 24 -1.57 19.52 4.99
C ALA A 24 -0.92 20.85 4.60
N SER A 25 0.15 20.83 3.80
CA SER A 25 0.78 22.06 3.28
C SER A 25 -0.21 22.93 2.52
N GLY A 26 -1.04 22.35 1.65
CA GLY A 26 -2.08 23.07 0.92
C GLY A 26 -3.17 23.67 1.84
N ALA A 27 -3.52 22.97 2.92
CA ALA A 27 -4.51 23.42 3.91
C ALA A 27 -4.02 24.61 4.76
N PHE A 28 -2.71 24.73 4.97
CA PHE A 28 -2.09 25.84 5.72
C PHE A 28 -1.51 26.95 4.84
N ALA A 29 -1.59 26.82 3.51
CA ALA A 29 -1.11 27.84 2.59
C ALA A 29 -2.07 29.04 2.51
N THR A 30 -1.53 30.22 2.22
CA THR A 30 -2.30 31.46 2.02
C THR A 30 -2.77 31.67 0.58
N ALA A 31 -2.21 30.90 -0.37
CA ALA A 31 -2.62 30.93 -1.76
C ALA A 31 -4.05 30.39 -1.95
N PRO A 32 -4.74 30.73 -3.07
CA PRO A 32 -6.03 30.14 -3.40
C PRO A 32 -6.01 28.61 -3.36
N LYS A 33 -7.13 27.98 -2.93
CA LYS A 33 -7.23 26.53 -2.75
C LYS A 33 -6.83 25.72 -3.99
N ASP A 34 -7.25 26.18 -5.18
CA ASP A 34 -6.90 25.47 -6.41
C ASP A 34 -5.39 25.44 -6.63
N GLU A 35 -4.69 26.52 -6.35
CA GLU A 35 -3.24 26.59 -6.46
C GLU A 35 -2.56 25.79 -5.33
N SER A 36 -3.00 25.97 -4.09
CA SER A 36 -2.35 25.36 -2.92
C SER A 36 -2.45 23.83 -2.90
N PHE A 37 -3.54 23.27 -3.42
CA PHE A 37 -3.74 21.82 -3.50
C PHE A 37 -3.30 21.20 -4.85
N GLN A 38 -2.80 21.99 -5.80
CA GLN A 38 -2.38 21.46 -7.12
C GLN A 38 -1.33 20.34 -6.99
N PRO A 39 -0.27 20.46 -6.17
CA PRO A 39 0.72 19.39 -6.03
C PRO A 39 0.13 18.12 -5.43
N HIS A 40 -0.81 18.26 -4.49
CA HIS A 40 -1.56 17.15 -3.93
C HIS A 40 -2.41 16.46 -5.01
N ARG A 41 -3.17 17.19 -5.83
CA ARG A 41 -3.97 16.55 -6.90
C ARG A 41 -3.11 15.85 -7.95
N MET A 42 -1.97 16.44 -8.32
CA MET A 42 -1.04 15.84 -9.27
C MET A 42 -0.46 14.52 -8.73
N LEU A 43 0.10 14.53 -7.53
CA LEU A 43 0.65 13.31 -6.92
C LEU A 43 -0.46 12.28 -6.62
N GLY A 44 -1.70 12.69 -6.36
CA GLY A 44 -2.84 11.80 -6.19
C GLY A 44 -3.12 10.96 -7.43
N SER A 45 -3.02 11.57 -8.62
CA SER A 45 -3.14 10.87 -9.90
C SER A 45 -1.99 9.87 -10.10
N VAL A 46 -0.77 10.25 -9.73
CA VAL A 46 0.40 9.35 -9.75
C VAL A 46 0.22 8.17 -8.78
N VAL A 47 -0.32 8.41 -7.59
CA VAL A 47 -0.60 7.37 -6.59
C VAL A 47 -1.57 6.30 -7.11
N VAL A 48 -2.57 6.68 -7.90
CA VAL A 48 -3.47 5.71 -8.58
C VAL A 48 -2.69 4.86 -9.56
N LEU A 49 -1.84 5.48 -10.39
CA LEU A 49 -1.02 4.75 -11.37
C LEU A 49 -0.07 3.76 -10.68
N ILE A 50 0.59 4.17 -9.59
CA ILE A 50 1.45 3.28 -8.80
C ILE A 50 0.60 2.15 -8.20
N ALA A 51 -0.61 2.41 -7.71
CA ALA A 51 -1.44 1.38 -7.08
C ALA A 51 -1.90 0.30 -8.09
N ILE A 52 -2.26 0.74 -9.30
CA ILE A 52 -2.55 -0.15 -10.42
C ILE A 52 -1.30 -0.96 -10.77
N LEU A 53 -0.14 -0.31 -10.89
CA LEU A 53 1.12 -0.98 -11.20
C LEU A 53 1.50 -2.02 -10.13
N VAL A 54 1.37 -1.69 -8.84
CA VAL A 54 1.60 -2.62 -7.72
C VAL A 54 0.70 -3.85 -7.86
N THR A 55 -0.58 -3.64 -8.22
CA THR A 55 -1.56 -4.71 -8.42
C THR A 55 -1.17 -5.62 -9.59
N ILE A 56 -0.83 -5.03 -10.74
CA ILE A 56 -0.38 -5.76 -11.93
C ILE A 56 0.88 -6.56 -11.61
N VAL A 57 1.88 -5.93 -10.98
CA VAL A 57 3.13 -6.60 -10.59
C VAL A 57 2.85 -7.73 -9.62
N ALA A 58 1.95 -7.56 -8.63
CA ALA A 58 1.57 -8.63 -7.72
C ALA A 58 0.99 -9.84 -8.49
N ALA A 59 0.12 -9.60 -9.47
CA ALA A 59 -0.51 -10.64 -10.27
C ALA A 59 0.50 -11.35 -11.19
N VAL A 60 1.26 -10.58 -11.99
CA VAL A 60 2.25 -11.10 -12.94
C VAL A 60 3.36 -11.88 -12.22
N THR A 61 3.78 -11.43 -11.04
CA THR A 61 4.79 -12.13 -10.22
C THR A 61 4.21 -13.25 -9.37
N ARG A 62 2.90 -13.54 -9.49
CA ARG A 62 2.18 -14.61 -8.79
C ARG A 62 2.35 -14.53 -7.27
N MET A 63 2.20 -13.32 -6.71
CA MET A 63 2.13 -13.15 -5.27
C MET A 63 0.93 -13.91 -4.69
N PRO A 64 0.94 -14.29 -3.41
CA PRO A 64 -0.22 -14.87 -2.74
C PRO A 64 -1.49 -14.07 -3.03
N GLY A 65 -2.61 -14.76 -3.32
CA GLY A 65 -3.86 -14.11 -3.75
C GLY A 65 -4.34 -13.00 -2.81
N ARG A 66 -4.08 -13.14 -1.50
CA ARG A 66 -4.32 -12.08 -0.51
C ARG A 66 -3.55 -10.78 -0.80
N LEU A 67 -2.30 -10.85 -1.21
CA LEU A 67 -1.49 -9.66 -1.55
C LEU A 67 -1.96 -9.02 -2.87
N ILE A 68 -2.38 -9.83 -3.84
CA ILE A 68 -2.99 -9.33 -5.08
C ILE A 68 -4.29 -8.58 -4.74
N GLY A 69 -5.17 -9.21 -3.96
CA GLY A 69 -6.44 -8.62 -3.53
C GLY A 69 -6.27 -7.33 -2.71
N MET A 70 -5.33 -7.30 -1.76
CA MET A 70 -5.04 -6.07 -1.01
C MET A 70 -4.44 -4.97 -1.89
N SER A 71 -3.59 -5.31 -2.87
CA SER A 71 -3.06 -4.33 -3.82
C SER A 71 -4.19 -3.74 -4.68
N GLY A 72 -5.07 -4.60 -5.19
CA GLY A 72 -6.27 -4.19 -5.92
C GLY A 72 -7.21 -3.34 -5.06
N LEU A 73 -7.37 -3.67 -3.78
CA LEU A 73 -8.12 -2.85 -2.83
C LEU A 73 -7.51 -1.45 -2.70
N VAL A 74 -6.18 -1.33 -2.58
CA VAL A 74 -5.52 0.00 -2.55
C VAL A 74 -5.81 0.78 -3.84
N ALA A 75 -5.76 0.14 -5.01
CA ALA A 75 -6.11 0.79 -6.28
C ALA A 75 -7.57 1.25 -6.31
N GLY A 76 -8.50 0.40 -5.88
CA GLY A 76 -9.93 0.74 -5.80
C GLY A 76 -10.20 1.89 -4.82
N LEU A 77 -9.62 1.84 -3.62
CA LEU A 77 -9.74 2.93 -2.64
C LEU A 77 -9.13 4.24 -3.14
N ALA A 78 -8.03 4.18 -3.90
CA ALA A 78 -7.41 5.36 -4.51
C ALA A 78 -8.33 5.98 -5.58
N ILE A 79 -9.05 5.18 -6.37
CA ILE A 79 -10.08 5.69 -7.30
C ILE A 79 -11.26 6.30 -6.53
N VAL A 80 -11.70 5.64 -5.46
CA VAL A 80 -12.77 6.14 -4.58
C VAL A 80 -12.43 7.53 -4.00
N GLN A 81 -11.15 7.88 -3.83
CA GLN A 81 -10.78 9.24 -3.41
C GLN A 81 -11.30 10.33 -4.35
N PHE A 82 -11.25 10.10 -5.66
CA PHE A 82 -11.75 11.05 -6.67
C PHE A 82 -13.27 11.11 -6.66
N VAL A 83 -13.93 9.97 -6.46
CA VAL A 83 -15.39 9.89 -6.35
C VAL A 83 -15.89 10.67 -5.13
N ILE A 84 -15.24 10.50 -3.97
CA ILE A 84 -15.57 11.26 -2.76
C ILE A 84 -15.44 12.76 -3.01
N ALA A 85 -14.32 13.19 -3.61
CA ALA A 85 -14.08 14.60 -3.90
C ALA A 85 -15.11 15.19 -4.88
N ALA A 86 -15.46 14.44 -5.94
CA ALA A 86 -16.46 14.87 -6.92
C ALA A 86 -17.87 15.00 -6.31
N ILE A 87 -18.27 14.04 -5.48
CA ILE A 87 -19.57 14.09 -4.77
C ILE A 87 -19.59 15.27 -3.80
N ALA A 88 -18.52 15.48 -3.02
CA ALA A 88 -18.41 16.62 -2.11
C ALA A 88 -18.56 17.95 -2.86
N GLY A 89 -17.87 18.12 -4.00
CA GLY A 89 -17.99 19.32 -4.83
C GLY A 89 -19.41 19.54 -5.36
N ALA A 90 -20.06 18.49 -5.86
CA ALA A 90 -21.44 18.59 -6.35
C ALA A 90 -22.46 18.99 -5.25
N LEU A 91 -22.19 18.60 -3.99
CA LEU A 91 -23.02 19.00 -2.84
C LEU A 91 -22.82 20.47 -2.44
N ASP A 92 -21.62 21.00 -2.62
CA ASP A 92 -21.33 22.42 -2.39
C ASP A 92 -21.93 23.30 -3.51
N ASP A 93 -21.85 22.86 -4.77
CA ASP A 93 -22.32 23.63 -5.94
C ASP A 93 -23.85 23.73 -6.05
N THR A 94 -24.59 22.78 -5.46
CA THR A 94 -26.07 22.73 -5.55
C THR A 94 -26.78 23.65 -4.55
N GLY A 95 -26.04 24.54 -3.88
CA GLY A 95 -26.60 25.43 -2.85
C GLY A 95 -27.05 24.70 -1.59
N GLY A 96 -26.66 23.43 -1.44
CA GLY A 96 -26.80 22.69 -0.19
C GLY A 96 -25.95 23.31 0.93
N SER A 97 -26.21 22.87 2.17
CA SER A 97 -25.36 23.27 3.30
C SER A 97 -23.90 22.88 3.03
N THR A 98 -22.99 23.86 3.07
CA THR A 98 -21.52 23.65 3.00
C THR A 98 -21.03 22.64 4.02
N THR A 99 -21.80 22.38 5.08
CA THR A 99 -21.51 21.35 6.07
C THR A 99 -21.62 19.94 5.49
N ALA A 100 -22.59 19.68 4.61
CA ALA A 100 -22.77 18.35 4.00
C ALA A 100 -21.60 18.01 3.05
N GLY A 101 -21.24 18.93 2.16
CA GLY A 101 -20.06 18.80 1.29
C GLY A 101 -18.77 18.62 2.10
N ALA A 102 -18.58 19.42 3.15
CA ALA A 102 -17.43 19.30 4.04
C ALA A 102 -17.37 17.95 4.78
N LEU A 103 -18.50 17.43 5.29
CA LEU A 103 -18.57 16.14 5.98
C LEU A 103 -18.25 14.98 5.02
N VAL A 104 -18.80 15.01 3.80
CA VAL A 104 -18.50 14.03 2.76
C VAL A 104 -17.03 14.12 2.34
N PHE A 105 -16.50 15.33 2.18
CA PHE A 105 -15.07 15.52 1.90
C PHE A 105 -14.19 14.99 3.04
N GLY A 106 -14.64 15.06 4.30
CA GLY A 106 -13.95 14.44 5.44
C GLY A 106 -13.71 12.93 5.26
N LEU A 107 -14.58 12.22 4.53
CA LEU A 107 -14.39 10.81 4.20
C LEU A 107 -13.14 10.57 3.33
N HIS A 108 -12.69 11.58 2.56
CA HIS A 108 -11.46 11.52 1.78
C HIS A 108 -10.24 11.27 2.69
N ALA A 109 -10.16 12.01 3.80
CA ALA A 109 -9.08 11.84 4.77
C ALA A 109 -9.13 10.46 5.45
N VAL A 110 -10.34 10.00 5.84
CA VAL A 110 -10.54 8.69 6.46
C VAL A 110 -10.17 7.55 5.49
N ASN A 111 -10.60 7.63 4.24
CA ASN A 111 -10.22 6.69 3.19
C ASN A 111 -8.70 6.69 2.94
N GLY A 112 -8.06 7.86 3.02
CA GLY A 112 -6.61 7.99 2.90
C GLY A 112 -5.87 7.22 4.00
N LEU A 113 -6.37 7.28 5.24
CA LEU A 113 -5.81 6.52 6.35
C LEU A 113 -6.00 5.01 6.15
N ALA A 114 -7.14 4.58 5.61
CA ALA A 114 -7.38 3.18 5.26
C ALA A 114 -6.38 2.70 4.19
N ILE A 115 -6.11 3.51 3.15
CA ILE A 115 -5.11 3.23 2.14
C ILE A 115 -3.72 3.03 2.77
N VAL A 116 -3.29 3.94 3.66
CA VAL A 116 -2.00 3.82 4.36
C VAL A 116 -1.94 2.51 5.16
N ALA A 117 -2.98 2.19 5.93
CA ALA A 117 -3.03 0.99 6.75
C ALA A 117 -2.89 -0.29 5.90
N VAL A 118 -3.63 -0.38 4.79
CA VAL A 118 -3.54 -1.52 3.87
C VAL A 118 -2.18 -1.57 3.18
N ALA A 119 -1.66 -0.45 2.69
CA ALA A 119 -0.36 -0.39 2.02
C ALA A 119 0.79 -0.81 2.94
N VAL A 120 0.81 -0.33 4.19
CA VAL A 120 1.81 -0.76 5.21
C VAL A 120 1.69 -2.26 5.50
N ARG A 121 0.47 -2.79 5.55
CA ARG A 121 0.24 -4.24 5.72
C ARG A 121 0.81 -5.03 4.53
N ILE A 122 0.63 -4.56 3.30
CA ILE A 122 1.23 -5.18 2.10
C ILE A 122 2.76 -5.20 2.23
N VAL A 123 3.39 -4.08 2.59
CA VAL A 123 4.86 -4.01 2.76
C VAL A 123 5.35 -5.02 3.80
N ARG A 124 4.71 -5.08 4.97
CA ARG A 124 5.07 -6.02 6.04
C ARG A 124 5.02 -7.47 5.56
N GLN A 125 3.94 -7.86 4.90
CA GLN A 125 3.77 -9.22 4.38
C GLN A 125 4.72 -9.53 3.22
N ALA A 126 4.96 -8.58 2.31
CA ALA A 126 5.89 -8.73 1.20
C ALA A 126 7.34 -8.92 1.67
N ARG A 127 7.74 -8.21 2.75
CA ARG A 127 9.06 -8.35 3.37
C ARG A 127 9.25 -9.71 4.04
N GLN A 128 8.22 -10.21 4.73
CA GLN A 128 8.26 -11.56 5.33
C GLN A 128 8.49 -12.62 4.25
N LEU A 129 7.78 -12.56 3.13
CA LEU A 129 7.95 -13.49 1.99
C LEU A 129 9.31 -13.37 1.29
N SER A 130 9.99 -12.23 1.45
CA SER A 130 11.31 -11.97 0.88
C SER A 130 12.46 -12.41 1.79
N GLY A 131 12.20 -12.61 3.09
CA GLY A 131 13.18 -13.01 4.09
C GLY A 131 13.28 -14.52 4.32
N THR A 132 12.29 -15.32 3.91
CA THR A 132 12.27 -16.80 4.07
C THR A 132 13.20 -17.54 3.10
N THR A 133 14.33 -16.97 2.73
CA THR A 133 15.33 -17.63 1.87
C THR A 133 16.71 -17.45 2.48
N GLU A 134 16.96 -18.20 3.55
CA GLU A 134 18.26 -18.54 4.16
C GLU A 134 18.07 -19.93 4.82
N PRO A 135 19.05 -20.85 4.74
CA PRO A 135 18.83 -22.16 4.13
C PRO A 135 18.57 -23.30 5.13
N THR A 136 17.86 -24.32 4.64
CA THR A 136 18.00 -25.71 5.07
C THR A 136 19.47 -26.16 4.99
N ARG A 137 20.28 -25.81 5.98
CA ARG A 137 21.59 -26.40 6.27
C ARG A 137 21.57 -27.00 7.67
N GLN A 138 20.65 -27.93 7.89
CA GLN A 138 20.65 -28.78 9.08
C GLN A 138 20.07 -30.16 8.76
N VAL A 139 20.46 -30.74 7.62
CA VAL A 139 20.29 -32.16 7.33
C VAL A 139 21.64 -32.67 6.84
N GLY A 140 22.48 -33.10 7.77
CA GLY A 140 23.84 -33.55 7.44
C GLY A 140 24.75 -33.86 8.62
N GLN A 141 24.21 -34.02 9.84
CA GLN A 141 24.98 -34.58 10.93
C GLN A 141 24.11 -35.57 11.69
N LEU A 142 23.87 -36.72 11.06
CA LEU A 142 23.57 -37.95 11.79
C LEU A 142 24.92 -38.57 12.20
N PRO A 143 25.16 -38.84 13.50
CA PRO A 143 26.27 -39.68 13.90
C PRO A 143 26.06 -41.09 13.32
N THR A 144 27.07 -41.62 12.65
CA THR A 144 27.13 -43.02 12.21
C THR A 144 26.97 -43.93 13.43
N PRO A 145 26.12 -44.98 13.39
CA PRO A 145 26.05 -45.95 14.48
C PRO A 145 27.38 -46.72 14.56
N ALA A 146 27.97 -46.78 15.75
CA ALA A 146 29.14 -47.60 16.02
C ALA A 146 28.83 -49.07 15.74
N GLU A 147 29.72 -49.69 14.97
CA GLU A 147 29.72 -51.11 14.62
C GLU A 147 29.92 -51.96 15.87
N PRO A 148 29.08 -52.99 16.16
CA PRO A 148 29.28 -53.84 17.31
C PRO A 148 30.33 -54.90 16.99
N THR A 149 31.49 -54.78 17.65
CA THR A 149 32.56 -55.78 17.61
C THR A 149 32.02 -57.12 18.11
N ARG A 150 31.80 -58.08 17.19
CA ARG A 150 31.59 -59.48 17.56
C ARG A 150 32.89 -60.03 18.15
N GLN A 151 32.87 -60.33 19.44
CA GLN A 151 33.80 -61.27 20.04
C GLN A 151 33.19 -62.68 19.96
N ALA A 152 33.98 -63.61 19.43
CA ALA A 152 33.81 -65.05 19.58
C ALA A 152 35.20 -65.70 19.38
N PRO A 153 35.42 -66.93 19.86
CA PRO A 153 35.08 -67.52 21.16
C PRO A 153 36.25 -67.47 22.16
#